data_AF-A0AAD5N5G8-F1
#
_entry.id   AF-A0AAD5N5G8-F1
#
_cell.length_a   1.000
_cell.length_b   1.000
_cell.length_c   1.000
_cell.angle_alpha   90.00
_cell.angle_beta   90.00
_cell.angle_gamma   90.00
#
_symmetry.space_group_name_H-M   'P 1'
#
loop_
_entity.id
_entity.type
_entity.pdbx_description
1 polymer ?
#
loop_
_entity_poly.entity_id
_entity_poly.type
_entity_poly.pdbx_seq_one_letter_code
_entity_poly.pdbx_strand_id
1 'polypeptide(L)' 'MIFRHPNILQLKSYFHDQQRVYIILESPEGGDLYERMKKKVKLDEAEAAK' A
#
# COMPACT_ATOMS: atom_id res chain seq x y z
N MET A 1 2.04 -21.39 6.65
CA MET A 1 0.76 -20.85 6.13
C MET A 1 0.94 -19.34 6.01
N ILE A 2 0.94 -18.79 4.80
CA ILE A 2 1.42 -17.42 4.54
C ILE A 2 0.32 -16.43 4.98
N PHE A 3 0.62 -15.59 5.98
CA PHE A 3 -0.28 -14.56 6.50
C PHE A 3 -0.65 -13.57 5.38
N ARG A 4 -1.84 -13.73 4.79
CA ARG A 4 -2.47 -12.70 3.97
C ARG A 4 -3.36 -11.87 4.86
N HIS A 5 -3.00 -10.62 5.09
CA HIS A 5 -3.85 -9.66 5.79
C HIS A 5 -4.49 -8.72 4.75
N PRO A 6 -5.81 -8.52 4.77
CA PRO A 6 -6.51 -7.73 3.75
C PRO A 6 -6.06 -6.26 3.67
N ASN A 7 -5.47 -5.72 4.75
CA ASN A 7 -5.03 -4.33 4.82
C ASN A 7 -3.49 -4.15 4.71
N ILE A 8 -2.75 -5.21 4.39
CA ILE A 8 -1.28 -5.13 4.20
C ILE A 8 -0.98 -5.58 2.78
N LEU A 9 -0.27 -4.73 2.03
CA LEU A 9 0.18 -5.06 0.68
C LEU A 9 0.99 -6.34 0.69
N GLN A 10 0.53 -7.32 -0.08
CA GLN A 10 1.22 -8.59 -0.25
C GLN A 10 2.45 -8.39 -1.15
N LEU A 11 3.62 -8.78 -0.63
CA LEU A 11 4.80 -8.99 -1.45
C LEU A 11 4.58 -10.19 -2.38
N LYS A 12 4.51 -9.93 -3.69
CA LYS A 12 4.34 -11.00 -4.70
C LYS A 12 5.67 -11.63 -5.05
N SER A 13 6.72 -10.83 -5.21
CA SER A 13 8.07 -11.31 -5.55
C SER A 13 9.11 -10.25 -5.26
N TYR A 14 10.37 -10.63 -5.17
CA TYR A 14 11.50 -9.72 -5.14
C TYR A 14 12.64 -10.30 -5.97
N PHE A 15 13.46 -9.44 -6.56
CA PHE A 15 14.70 -9.82 -7.21
C PHE A 15 15.74 -8.76 -6.94
N HIS A 16 17.02 -9.11 -6.98
CA HIS A 16 18.10 -8.16 -6.74
C HIS A 16 19.23 -8.38 -7.72
N ASP A 17 19.94 -7.30 -8.03
CA ASP A 17 21.24 -7.34 -8.70
C ASP A 17 22.35 -7.10 -7.66
N GLN A 18 23.59 -6.85 -8.09
CA GLN A 18 24.72 -6.61 -7.18
C GLN A 18 24.64 -5.27 -6.44
N GLN A 19 23.77 -4.34 -6.86
CA GLN A 19 23.71 -2.97 -6.36
C GLN A 19 22.33 -2.54 -5.88
N ARG A 20 21.25 -3.25 -6.26
CA ARG A 20 19.87 -2.84 -6.02
C ARG A 20 18.94 -4.01 -5.76
N VAL A 21 17.90 -3.73 -4.97
CA VAL A 21 16.80 -4.66 -4.69
C VAL A 21 15.52 -4.12 -5.31
N TYR A 22 14.80 -4.97 -6.03
CA TYR A 22 13.52 -4.69 -6.65
C TYR A 22 12.43 -5.49 -5.96
N ILE A 23 11.37 -4.80 -5.53
CA ILE A 23 10.28 -5.36 -4.75
C ILE A 23 9.00 -5.26 -5.61
N ILE A 24 8.40 -6.40 -5.91
CA ILE A 24 7.14 -6.49 -6.68
C ILE A 24 5.99 -6.67 -5.69
N LEU A 25 5.22 -5.60 -5.54
CA LEU A 25 4.02 -5.56 -4.70
C LEU A 25 2.77 -5.77 -5.55
N GLU A 26 1.67 -6.19 -4.93
CA GLU A 26 0.37 -6.12 -5.58
C GLU A 26 -0.06 -4.67 -5.85
N SER A 27 -0.77 -4.46 -6.95
CA SER A 27 -1.27 -3.13 -7.30
C SER A 27 -2.54 -2.84 -6.48
N PRO A 28 -2.54 -1.82 -5.61
CA PRO A 28 -3.76 -1.44 -4.90
C PRO A 28 -4.72 -0.73 -5.85
N GLU A 29 -5.98 -1.17 -5.92
CA GLU A 29 -7.03 -0.59 -6.79
C GLU A 29 -7.50 0.82 -6.38
N GLY A 30 -6.79 1.49 -5.46
CA GLY A 30 -7.19 2.78 -4.88
C GLY A 30 -6.19 3.93 -5.02
N GLY A 31 -5.02 3.68 -5.62
CA GLY A 31 -3.92 4.66 -5.64
C GLY A 31 -3.32 4.93 -4.25
N ASP A 32 -2.54 6.01 -4.13
CA ASP A 32 -1.90 6.39 -2.87
C ASP A 32 -2.88 7.09 -1.91
N LEU A 33 -2.95 6.63 -0.66
CA LEU A 33 -3.74 7.26 0.40
C LEU A 33 -3.32 8.72 0.59
N TYR A 34 -2.03 9.03 0.47
CA TYR A 34 -1.51 10.38 0.62
C TYR A 34 -2.13 11.35 -0.40
N GLU A 35 -2.22 10.93 -1.67
CA GLU A 35 -2.86 11.73 -2.73
C GLU A 35 -4.37 11.90 -2.49
N ARG A 36 -5.02 10.88 -1.91
CA ARG A 36 -6.44 10.97 -1.53
C ARG A 36 -6.65 11.94 -0.36
N MET A 37 -5.79 11.90 0.66
CA MET A 37 -5.81 12.84 1.78
C MET A 37 -5.50 14.26 1.33
N LYS A 38 -4.57 14.46 0.39
CA LYS A 38 -4.26 15.78 -0.14
C LYS A 38 -5.45 16.41 -0.89
N LYS A 39 -6.26 15.60 -1.57
CA LYS A 39 -7.51 16.04 -2.24
C LYS A 39 -8.65 16.32 -1.24
N LYS A 40 -8.72 15.58 -0.13
CA LYS A 40 -9.66 15.81 0.97
C LYS A 40 -8.94 16.51 2.14
N VAL A 41 -8.91 17.85 2.11
CA VAL A 41 -8.24 18.72 3.11
C VAL A 41 -8.57 18.36 4.58
N LYS A 42 -9.74 17.75 4.84
CA LYS A 42 -10.08 17.08 6.10
C LYS A 42 -10.78 15.75 5.81
N LEU A 43 -10.45 14.74 6.60
CA LEU A 43 -11.23 13.50 6.71
C LEU A 43 -12.27 13.71 7.82
N ASP A 44 -13.52 13.31 7.59
CA ASP A 44 -14.52 13.21 8.66
C ASP A 44 -14.08 12.17 9.70
N GLU A 45 -14.44 12.35 10.97
CA GLU A 45 -14.00 11.45 12.07
C GLU A 45 -14.32 9.98 11.79
N ALA A 46 -15.45 9.70 11.13
CA ALA A 46 -15.84 8.35 10.74
C ALA A 46 -14.96 7.74 9.64
N GLU A 47 -14.37 8.56 8.76
CA GLU A 47 -13.42 8.10 7.74
C GLU A 47 -12.00 7.92 8.31
N ALA A 48 -11.61 8.74 9.29
CA ALA A 48 -10.29 8.65 9.93
C ALA A 48 -10.17 7.47 10.91
N ALA A 49 -11.28 7.01 11.48
CA ALA A 49 -11.32 5.91 12.44
C ALA A 49 -11.36 4.51 11.79
N LYS A 50 -11.36 4.42 10.46
CA LYS A 50 -11.53 3.20 9.69
C LYS A 50 -10.21 2.71 9.10
#